data_AF-F5XGV0-F1
#
_entry.id   AF-F5XGV0-F1
#
_cell.length_a   1.000
_cell.length_b   1.000
_cell.length_c   1.000
_cell.angle_alpha   90.00
_cell.angle_beta   90.00
_cell.angle_gamma   90.00
#
_symmetry.space_group_name_H-M   'P 1'
#
loop_
_entity.id
_entity.type
_entity.pdbx_description
1 polymer ?
#
loop_
_entity_poly.entity_id
_entity_poly.type
_entity_poly.pdbx_seq_one_letter_code
_entity_poly.pdbx_strand_id
1 'polypeptide(L)'
;MLIRELILHHVGDGTVHQRGYALPLTQTPGIRLHPAGAEVEPAAGDLLLLSASAGGRFADVVPADLPEGTTVVLLVPTEAARLPIGRVVHALLSSRLQIIEAVIASGMRQPTVAVVARRSDELLLPQPYLARELEPAPGPDGEQRGVLARFLAESVLENLGQRARERELLAELGEAQDRQRAAERARGESEQLLEEIATVKAERNALKTERNALRKRLGNVESSTTYRLASRLARGAGKVRRLVPRRSS
;
A
#
# COMPACT_ATOMS: atom_id res chain seq x y z
N MET A 1 4.84 -12.70 -0.83
CA MET A 1 6.09 -13.50 -0.82
C MET A 1 6.86 -13.15 -2.08
N LEU A 2 8.18 -12.98 -2.02
CA LEU A 2 8.93 -12.65 -3.23
C LEU A 2 8.92 -13.85 -4.18
N ILE A 3 8.73 -13.62 -5.48
CA ILE A 3 8.66 -14.71 -6.46
C ILE A 3 9.92 -15.59 -6.45
N ARG A 4 11.08 -14.99 -6.16
CA ARG A 4 12.35 -15.70 -6.02
C ARG A 4 12.35 -16.69 -4.86
N GLU A 5 11.76 -16.31 -3.72
CA GLU A 5 11.65 -17.19 -2.54
C GLU A 5 10.73 -18.37 -2.84
N LEU A 6 9.61 -18.12 -3.54
CA LEU A 6 8.70 -19.19 -3.99
C LEU A 6 9.42 -20.20 -4.88
N ILE A 7 10.21 -19.72 -5.85
CA ILE A 7 10.95 -20.59 -6.76
C ILE A 7 11.99 -21.40 -5.99
N LEU A 8 12.76 -20.77 -5.10
CA LEU A 8 13.77 -21.46 -4.27
C LEU A 8 13.15 -22.51 -3.35
N HIS A 9 11.96 -22.24 -2.83
CA HIS A 9 11.25 -23.18 -1.96
C HIS A 9 10.82 -24.46 -2.70
N HIS A 10 10.47 -24.34 -3.98
CA HIS A 10 9.84 -25.42 -4.76
C HIS A 10 10.75 -26.09 -5.79
N VAL A 11 11.89 -25.49 -6.15
CA VAL A 11 12.83 -26.05 -7.15
C VAL A 11 13.66 -27.22 -6.60
N GLY A 12 14.00 -27.21 -5.31
CA GLY A 12 14.92 -28.19 -4.73
C GLY A 12 16.26 -28.25 -5.50
N ASP A 13 16.66 -29.47 -5.90
CA ASP A 13 17.87 -29.72 -6.71
C ASP A 13 17.62 -29.64 -8.24
N GLY A 14 16.38 -29.35 -8.65
CA GLY A 14 15.94 -29.34 -10.03
C GLY A 14 16.37 -28.11 -10.83
N THR A 15 16.04 -28.11 -12.11
CA THR A 15 16.30 -27.01 -13.05
C THR A 15 15.04 -26.17 -13.24
N VAL A 16 15.20 -24.84 -13.33
CA VAL A 16 14.10 -23.92 -13.62
C VAL A 16 13.99 -23.70 -15.13
N HIS A 17 12.83 -23.98 -15.69
CA HIS A 17 12.48 -23.74 -17.08
C HIS A 17 11.55 -22.54 -17.17
N GLN A 18 11.97 -21.47 -17.84
CA GLN A 18 11.12 -20.31 -18.05
C GLN A 18 10.36 -20.44 -19.37
N ARG A 19 9.03 -20.33 -19.37
CA ARG A 19 8.23 -20.26 -20.61
C ARG A 19 7.22 -19.11 -20.54
N GLY A 20 7.27 -18.24 -21.55
CA GLY A 20 6.39 -17.08 -21.64
C GLY A 20 6.67 -15.95 -20.63
N TYR A 21 7.64 -16.13 -19.72
CA TYR A 21 8.00 -15.10 -18.74
C TYR A 21 9.47 -15.18 -18.34
N ALA A 22 10.22 -14.10 -18.59
CA ALA A 22 11.62 -13.99 -18.21
C ALA A 22 11.75 -13.28 -16.87
N LEU A 23 12.02 -14.04 -15.80
CA LEU A 23 12.47 -13.44 -14.54
C LEU A 23 14.00 -13.31 -14.57
N PRO A 24 14.58 -12.24 -13.99
CA PRO A 24 16.03 -12.09 -13.84
C PRO A 24 16.57 -13.05 -12.76
N LEU A 25 16.41 -14.35 -12.96
CA LEU A 25 16.87 -15.41 -12.05
C LEU A 25 18.34 -15.79 -12.28
N THR A 26 18.94 -15.32 -13.39
CA THR A 26 20.33 -15.59 -13.79
C THR A 26 21.37 -15.21 -12.74
N GLN A 27 21.01 -14.34 -11.79
CA GLN A 27 21.89 -13.91 -10.69
C GLN A 27 21.66 -14.70 -9.38
N THR A 28 20.86 -15.77 -9.40
CA THR A 28 20.58 -16.56 -8.20
C THR A 28 21.57 -17.72 -8.08
N PRO A 29 22.47 -17.72 -7.09
CA PRO A 29 23.41 -18.81 -6.90
C PRO A 29 22.67 -20.12 -6.59
N GLY A 30 23.12 -21.22 -7.21
CA GLY A 30 22.57 -22.57 -6.99
C GLY A 30 21.41 -22.97 -7.90
N ILE A 31 20.85 -22.06 -8.71
CA ILE A 31 19.77 -22.38 -9.65
C ILE A 31 20.35 -22.70 -11.03
N ARG A 32 20.02 -23.87 -11.57
CA ARG A 32 20.19 -24.16 -13.00
C ARG A 32 18.98 -23.58 -13.74
N LEU A 33 19.21 -22.79 -14.79
CA LEU A 33 18.16 -22.06 -15.51
C LEU A 33 18.19 -22.39 -17.00
N HIS A 34 17.06 -22.85 -17.53
CA HIS A 34 16.77 -22.82 -18.96
C HIS A 34 15.94 -21.57 -19.27
N PRO A 35 16.51 -20.58 -20.00
CA PRO A 35 15.83 -19.33 -20.29
C PRO A 35 14.67 -19.54 -21.27
N ALA A 36 13.78 -18.54 -21.33
CA ALA A 36 12.66 -18.54 -22.26
C ALA A 36 13.12 -18.74 -23.71
N GLY A 37 12.56 -19.76 -24.37
CA GLY A 37 12.90 -20.13 -25.74
C GLY A 37 13.89 -21.29 -25.88
N ALA A 38 14.44 -21.81 -24.79
CA ALA A 38 15.17 -23.07 -24.82
C ALA A 38 14.19 -24.24 -25.04
N GLU A 39 14.34 -24.99 -26.13
CA GLU A 39 13.57 -26.21 -26.42
C GLU A 39 14.11 -27.40 -25.64
N VAL A 40 14.20 -27.26 -24.32
CA VAL A 40 14.55 -28.36 -23.41
C VAL A 40 13.26 -28.86 -22.76
N GLU A 41 13.04 -30.16 -22.81
CA GLU A 41 11.92 -30.79 -22.12
C GLU A 41 12.21 -30.85 -20.62
N PRO A 42 11.21 -30.51 -19.77
CA PRO A 42 11.39 -30.58 -18.32
C PRO A 42 11.51 -32.04 -17.88
N ALA A 43 12.38 -32.31 -16.90
CA ALA A 43 12.50 -33.61 -16.26
C ALA A 43 11.70 -33.69 -14.95
N ALA A 44 11.61 -34.89 -14.38
CA ALA A 44 11.06 -35.08 -13.05
C ALA A 44 11.87 -34.29 -12.01
N GLY A 45 11.20 -33.54 -11.14
CA GLY A 45 11.84 -32.66 -10.14
C GLY A 45 12.23 -31.27 -10.66
N ASP A 46 12.09 -31.01 -11.96
CA ASP A 46 12.27 -29.65 -12.49
C ASP A 46 11.10 -28.74 -12.13
N LEU A 47 11.37 -27.42 -12.17
CA LEU A 47 10.38 -26.38 -11.97
C LEU A 47 10.10 -25.65 -13.29
N LEU A 48 8.84 -25.64 -13.72
CA LEU A 48 8.37 -24.93 -14.89
C LEU A 48 7.68 -23.63 -14.47
N LEU A 49 8.28 -22.50 -14.84
CA LEU A 49 7.70 -21.17 -14.63
C LEU A 49 6.91 -20.76 -15.86
N LEU A 50 5.59 -20.64 -15.69
CA LEU A 50 4.65 -20.26 -16.74
C LEU A 50 4.03 -18.92 -16.43
N SER A 51 3.68 -18.15 -17.47
CA SER A 51 2.79 -17.00 -17.31
C SER A 51 1.60 -17.10 -18.24
N ALA A 52 0.41 -16.90 -17.68
CA ALA A 52 -0.85 -16.91 -18.40
C ALA A 52 -1.65 -15.65 -18.06
N SER A 53 -2.24 -15.02 -19.07
CA SER A 53 -3.19 -13.93 -18.85
C SER A 53 -4.47 -14.44 -18.19
N ALA A 54 -5.02 -13.69 -17.24
CA ALA A 54 -6.28 -14.03 -16.57
C ALA A 54 -7.48 -14.15 -17.55
N GLY A 55 -7.45 -13.43 -18.67
CA GLY A 55 -8.46 -13.51 -19.72
C GLY A 55 -8.21 -14.60 -20.78
N GLY A 56 -7.03 -15.22 -20.75
CA GLY A 56 -6.60 -16.20 -21.75
C GLY A 56 -7.12 -17.62 -21.48
N ARG A 57 -6.78 -18.53 -22.40
CA ARG A 57 -6.99 -19.96 -22.22
C ARG A 57 -5.79 -20.56 -21.52
N PHE A 58 -5.94 -20.93 -20.25
CA PHE A 58 -4.87 -21.53 -19.46
C PHE A 58 -4.36 -22.86 -20.04
N ALA A 59 -5.23 -23.62 -20.72
CA ALA A 59 -4.88 -24.87 -21.38
C ALA A 59 -3.82 -24.70 -22.50
N ASP A 60 -3.73 -23.51 -23.10
CA ASP A 60 -2.73 -23.24 -24.15
C ASP A 60 -1.33 -23.01 -23.56
N VAL A 61 -1.25 -22.72 -22.26
CA VAL A 61 -0.01 -22.38 -21.55
C VAL A 61 0.50 -23.55 -20.72
N VAL A 62 -0.41 -24.30 -20.08
CA VAL A 62 -0.09 -25.43 -19.21
C VAL A 62 0.12 -26.68 -20.08
N PRO A 63 1.34 -27.25 -20.15
CA PRO A 63 1.57 -28.45 -20.95
C PRO A 63 0.76 -29.63 -20.40
N ALA A 64 0.20 -30.45 -21.30
CA ALA A 64 -0.56 -31.64 -20.93
C ALA A 64 0.37 -32.80 -20.51
N ASP A 65 1.51 -32.94 -21.19
CA ASP A 65 2.45 -34.05 -21.03
C ASP A 65 3.67 -33.60 -20.23
N LEU A 66 3.50 -33.49 -18.92
CA LEU A 66 4.61 -33.26 -17.98
C LEU A 66 5.01 -34.57 -17.30
N PRO A 67 6.32 -34.79 -17.06
CA PRO A 67 6.76 -35.92 -16.28
C PRO A 67 6.24 -35.84 -14.84
N GLU A 68 6.03 -37.01 -14.24
CA GLU A 68 5.62 -37.09 -12.84
C GLU A 68 6.67 -36.44 -11.93
N GLY A 69 6.19 -35.68 -10.93
CA GLY A 69 7.03 -34.99 -9.97
C GLY A 69 7.48 -33.59 -10.40
N THR A 70 7.27 -33.17 -11.65
CA THR A 70 7.54 -31.80 -12.11
C THR A 70 6.65 -30.79 -11.40
N THR A 71 7.24 -29.68 -10.96
CA THR A 71 6.52 -28.57 -10.30
C THR A 71 6.27 -27.45 -11.31
N VAL A 72 5.05 -26.94 -11.34
CA VAL A 72 4.63 -25.83 -12.20
C VAL A 72 4.29 -24.63 -11.31
N VAL A 73 4.91 -23.50 -11.60
CA VAL A 73 4.56 -22.20 -11.02
C VAL A 73 3.88 -21.38 -12.10
N LEU A 74 2.55 -21.29 -12.01
CA LEU A 74 1.72 -20.52 -12.93
C LEU A 74 1.54 -19.09 -12.41
N LEU A 75 2.09 -18.12 -13.13
CA LEU A 75 1.95 -16.69 -12.84
C LEU A 75 0.77 -16.10 -13.59
N VAL A 76 -0.24 -15.66 -12.85
CA VAL A 76 -1.42 -15.00 -13.39
C VAL A 76 -1.39 -13.53 -12.97
N PRO A 77 -1.14 -12.58 -13.90
CA PRO A 77 -1.10 -11.16 -13.59
C PRO A 77 -2.52 -10.63 -13.36
N THR A 78 -3.01 -10.83 -12.14
CA THR A 78 -4.30 -10.38 -11.67
C THR A 78 -4.26 -10.19 -10.17
N GLU A 79 -5.19 -9.40 -9.66
CA GLU A 79 -5.52 -9.37 -8.24
C GLU A 79 -6.10 -10.71 -7.80
N ALA A 80 -5.77 -11.12 -6.57
CA ALA A 80 -6.28 -12.34 -5.95
C ALA A 80 -7.82 -12.42 -5.97
N ALA A 81 -8.50 -11.30 -5.73
CA ALA A 81 -9.96 -11.23 -5.70
C ALA A 81 -10.63 -11.49 -7.07
N ARG A 82 -9.89 -11.36 -8.17
CA ARG A 82 -10.35 -11.49 -9.57
C ARG A 82 -9.82 -12.74 -10.26
N LEU A 83 -9.13 -13.61 -9.54
CA LEU A 83 -8.57 -14.83 -10.11
C LEU A 83 -9.71 -15.71 -10.66
N PRO A 84 -9.66 -16.15 -11.93
CA PRO A 84 -10.67 -17.04 -12.49
C PRO A 84 -10.46 -18.48 -11.99
N ILE A 85 -10.76 -18.72 -10.71
CA ILE A 85 -10.49 -19.96 -9.96
C ILE A 85 -10.87 -21.20 -10.78
N GLY A 86 -12.14 -21.30 -11.21
CA GLY A 86 -12.62 -22.47 -11.95
C GLY A 86 -11.85 -22.75 -13.25
N ARG A 87 -11.39 -21.72 -13.97
CA ARG A 87 -10.60 -21.90 -15.20
C ARG A 87 -9.17 -22.37 -14.90
N VAL A 88 -8.56 -21.83 -13.85
CA VAL A 88 -7.22 -22.22 -13.40
C VAL A 88 -7.24 -23.67 -12.91
N VAL A 89 -8.18 -24.01 -12.02
CA VAL A 89 -8.34 -25.37 -11.50
C VAL A 89 -8.61 -26.36 -12.63
N HIS A 90 -9.52 -26.02 -13.56
CA HIS A 90 -9.82 -26.91 -14.69
C HIS A 90 -8.60 -27.16 -15.58
N ALA A 91 -7.81 -26.13 -15.91
CA ALA A 91 -6.63 -26.30 -16.74
C ALA A 91 -5.54 -27.14 -16.04
N LEU A 92 -5.29 -26.90 -14.76
CA LEU A 92 -4.30 -27.65 -13.99
C LEU A 92 -4.71 -29.11 -13.82
N LEU A 93 -5.97 -29.39 -13.47
CA LEU A 93 -6.47 -30.76 -13.34
C LEU A 93 -6.49 -31.51 -14.68
N SER A 94 -6.77 -30.83 -15.79
CA SER A 94 -6.73 -31.44 -17.13
C SER A 94 -5.32 -31.90 -17.51
N SER A 95 -4.30 -31.20 -17.03
CA SER A 95 -2.88 -31.60 -17.12
C SER A 95 -2.42 -32.46 -15.95
N ARG A 96 -3.34 -32.97 -15.13
CA ARG A 96 -3.09 -33.79 -13.93
C ARG A 96 -2.08 -33.15 -12.97
N LEU A 97 -2.13 -31.82 -12.87
CA LEU A 97 -1.38 -31.02 -11.91
C LEU A 97 -2.24 -30.78 -10.68
N GLN A 98 -1.66 -30.99 -9.50
CA GLN A 98 -2.32 -30.80 -8.22
C GLN A 98 -1.81 -29.54 -7.56
N ILE A 99 -2.73 -28.66 -7.20
CA ILE A 99 -2.39 -27.39 -6.54
C ILE A 99 -1.89 -27.68 -5.13
N ILE A 100 -0.65 -27.29 -4.86
CA ILE A 100 -0.02 -27.42 -3.55
C ILE A 100 -0.22 -26.13 -2.77
N GLU A 101 -0.04 -24.99 -3.45
CA GLU A 101 0.00 -23.68 -2.81
C GLU A 101 -0.44 -22.60 -3.81
N ALA A 102 -1.05 -21.53 -3.30
CA ALA A 102 -1.23 -20.31 -4.05
C ALA A 102 -0.82 -19.12 -3.20
N VAL A 103 -0.12 -18.16 -3.81
CA VAL A 103 0.38 -16.97 -3.12
C VAL A 103 0.24 -15.72 -3.98
N ILE A 104 0.12 -14.57 -3.31
CA ILE A 104 0.28 -13.26 -3.96
C ILE A 104 1.78 -13.01 -4.11
N ALA A 105 2.24 -13.03 -5.35
CA ALA A 105 3.64 -12.81 -5.70
C ALA A 105 3.99 -11.31 -5.59
N SER A 106 5.07 -11.04 -4.88
CA SER A 106 5.63 -9.70 -4.70
C SER A 106 6.89 -9.53 -5.56
N GLY A 107 7.24 -8.29 -5.91
CA GLY A 107 8.38 -7.98 -6.79
C GLY A 107 8.05 -8.00 -8.29
N MET A 108 6.77 -7.96 -8.63
CA MET A 108 6.25 -7.93 -10.00
C MET A 108 5.75 -6.52 -10.33
N ARG A 109 5.77 -6.13 -11.61
CA ARG A 109 5.29 -4.81 -12.05
C ARG A 109 3.79 -4.59 -11.82
N GLN A 110 3.04 -5.66 -11.70
CA GLN A 110 1.59 -5.66 -11.52
C GLN A 110 1.19 -6.76 -10.52
N PRO A 111 0.03 -6.64 -9.86
CA PRO A 111 -0.49 -7.67 -8.96
C PRO A 111 -0.50 -9.02 -9.67
N THR A 112 0.14 -10.02 -9.06
CA THR A 112 0.29 -11.34 -9.66
C THR A 112 0.01 -12.41 -8.63
N VAL A 113 -0.86 -13.36 -8.97
CA VAL A 113 -1.04 -14.60 -8.20
C VAL A 113 -0.14 -15.66 -8.79
N ALA A 114 0.67 -16.29 -7.95
CA ALA A 114 1.43 -17.47 -8.31
C ALA A 114 0.69 -18.70 -7.77
N VAL A 115 0.33 -19.61 -8.66
CA VAL A 115 -0.27 -20.91 -8.31
C VAL A 115 0.79 -21.98 -8.52
N VAL A 116 1.14 -22.68 -7.45
CA VAL A 116 2.09 -23.79 -7.48
C VAL A 116 1.32 -25.08 -7.54
N ALA A 117 1.62 -25.88 -8.57
CA ALA A 117 1.04 -27.19 -8.74
C ALA A 117 2.12 -28.22 -9.05
N ARG A 118 1.93 -29.47 -8.69
CA ARG A 118 2.86 -30.55 -9.01
C ARG A 118 2.16 -31.63 -9.83
N ARG A 119 2.88 -32.15 -10.81
CA ARG A 119 2.42 -33.29 -11.60
C ARG A 119 2.47 -34.55 -10.74
N SER A 120 1.33 -35.19 -10.57
CA SER A 120 1.24 -36.51 -9.94
C SER A 120 0.08 -37.29 -10.53
N ASP A 121 0.28 -38.59 -10.72
CA ASP A 121 -0.81 -39.52 -11.08
C ASP A 121 -1.56 -40.02 -9.84
N GLU A 122 -1.01 -39.81 -8.64
CA GLU A 122 -1.64 -40.07 -7.35
C GLU A 122 -2.18 -38.78 -6.74
N LEU A 123 -3.27 -38.85 -5.97
CA LEU A 123 -3.74 -37.70 -5.19
C LEU A 123 -2.77 -37.40 -4.05
N LEU A 124 -1.94 -36.38 -4.23
CA LEU A 124 -1.25 -35.73 -3.13
C LEU A 124 -2.32 -35.03 -2.30
N LEU A 125 -2.63 -35.62 -1.14
CA LEU A 125 -3.41 -34.93 -0.12
C LEU A 125 -2.65 -33.65 0.23
N PRO A 126 -3.31 -32.47 0.19
CA PRO A 126 -2.73 -31.26 0.72
C PRO A 126 -2.45 -31.48 2.21
N GLN A 127 -1.46 -30.75 2.72
CA GLN A 127 -0.91 -30.91 4.06
C GLN A 127 -1.97 -31.15 5.17
N PRO A 128 -1.62 -31.92 6.22
CA PRO A 128 -2.54 -32.62 7.13
C PRO A 128 -3.57 -31.75 7.87
N TYR A 129 -3.49 -30.43 7.81
CA TYR A 129 -4.48 -29.53 8.42
C TYR A 129 -5.80 -29.43 7.63
N LEU A 130 -5.82 -29.76 6.33
CA LEU A 130 -7.05 -29.83 5.50
C LEU A 130 -7.72 -31.21 5.54
N ALA A 131 -6.98 -32.25 5.93
CA ALA A 131 -7.48 -33.63 5.98
C ALA A 131 -8.47 -33.89 7.14
N ARG A 132 -8.56 -32.98 8.12
CA ARG A 132 -9.44 -33.15 9.30
C ARG A 132 -10.94 -32.97 9.01
N GLU A 133 -11.30 -32.32 7.92
CA GLU A 133 -12.70 -32.08 7.54
C GLU A 133 -13.21 -33.05 6.46
N LEU A 134 -12.34 -33.92 5.94
CA LEU A 134 -12.64 -34.85 4.86
C LEU A 134 -12.63 -36.27 5.42
N GLU A 135 -13.76 -36.74 5.93
CA GLU A 135 -13.94 -38.17 6.18
C GLU A 135 -13.95 -38.91 4.83
N PRO A 136 -13.03 -39.86 4.60
CA PRO A 136 -13.04 -40.66 3.38
C PRO A 136 -14.18 -41.68 3.46
N ALA A 137 -15.24 -41.47 2.69
CA ALA A 137 -16.26 -42.50 2.47
C ALA A 137 -15.70 -43.61 1.57
N PRO A 138 -15.96 -44.90 1.85
CA PRO A 138 -15.46 -46.01 1.03
C PRO A 138 -16.29 -46.09 -0.28
N GLY A 139 -15.71 -45.70 -1.41
CA GLY A 139 -16.34 -45.77 -2.74
C GLY A 139 -15.33 -45.70 -3.90
N PRO A 140 -15.75 -46.02 -5.14
CA PRO A 140 -14.84 -46.46 -6.21
C PRO A 140 -13.90 -45.36 -6.72
N ASP A 141 -12.64 -45.75 -6.89
CA ASP A 141 -11.41 -44.95 -6.75
C ASP A 141 -11.07 -43.92 -7.85
N GLY A 142 -12.00 -43.52 -8.72
CA GLY A 142 -11.69 -42.59 -9.84
C GLY A 142 -12.38 -41.23 -9.73
N GLU A 143 -13.70 -41.25 -9.63
CA GLU A 143 -14.53 -40.03 -9.69
C GLU A 143 -14.47 -39.24 -8.37
N GLN A 144 -14.49 -39.93 -7.23
CA GLN A 144 -14.37 -39.31 -5.91
C GLN A 144 -13.02 -38.61 -5.74
N ARG A 145 -11.96 -39.23 -6.28
CA ARG A 145 -10.61 -38.67 -6.34
C ARG A 145 -10.58 -37.35 -7.12
N GLY A 146 -11.18 -37.31 -8.31
CA GLY A 146 -11.28 -36.08 -9.10
C GLY A 146 -12.09 -34.97 -8.41
N VAL A 147 -13.18 -35.33 -7.72
CA VAL A 147 -14.01 -34.38 -6.97
C VAL A 147 -13.25 -33.78 -5.78
N LEU A 148 -12.53 -34.61 -5.02
CA LEU A 148 -11.71 -34.16 -3.90
C LEU A 148 -10.55 -33.26 -4.35
N ALA A 149 -9.85 -33.64 -5.42
CA ALA A 149 -8.78 -32.83 -6.00
C ALA A 149 -9.27 -31.43 -6.37
N ARG A 150 -10.46 -31.37 -6.98
CA ARG A 150 -11.10 -30.12 -7.37
C ARG A 150 -11.53 -29.28 -6.17
N PHE A 151 -12.17 -29.88 -5.16
CA PHE A 151 -12.58 -29.18 -3.95
C PHE A 151 -11.39 -28.58 -3.19
N LEU A 152 -10.30 -29.33 -3.07
CA LEU A 152 -9.09 -28.87 -2.42
C LEU A 152 -8.41 -27.75 -3.21
N ALA A 153 -8.34 -27.87 -4.53
CA ALA A 153 -7.81 -26.84 -5.41
C ALA A 153 -8.64 -25.54 -5.34
N GLU A 154 -9.97 -25.65 -5.34
CA GLU A 154 -10.88 -24.51 -5.20
C GLU A 154 -10.72 -23.85 -3.82
N SER A 155 -10.71 -24.62 -2.73
CA SER A 155 -10.61 -24.08 -1.37
C SER A 155 -9.28 -23.34 -1.10
N VAL A 156 -8.15 -23.81 -1.64
CA VAL A 156 -6.85 -23.09 -1.53
C VAL A 156 -6.93 -21.73 -2.20
N LEU A 157 -7.50 -21.65 -3.40
CA LEU A 157 -7.61 -20.42 -4.17
C LEU A 157 -8.66 -19.45 -3.59
N GLU A 158 -9.78 -19.97 -3.08
CA GLU A 158 -10.82 -19.17 -2.44
C GLU A 158 -10.32 -18.55 -1.13
N ASN A 159 -9.64 -19.33 -0.29
CA ASN A 159 -9.03 -18.82 0.94
C ASN A 159 -8.04 -17.68 0.67
N LEU A 160 -7.25 -17.79 -0.39
CA LEU A 160 -6.35 -16.71 -0.81
C LEU A 160 -7.13 -15.45 -1.22
N GLY A 161 -8.22 -15.61 -2.00
CA GLY A 161 -9.10 -14.50 -2.37
C GLY A 161 -9.75 -13.83 -1.17
N GLN A 162 -10.21 -14.60 -0.20
CA GLN A 162 -10.84 -14.09 1.02
C GLN A 162 -9.84 -13.33 1.91
N ARG A 163 -8.66 -13.89 2.15
CA ARG A 163 -7.59 -13.23 2.92
C ARG A 163 -7.11 -11.94 2.26
N ALA A 164 -7.10 -11.89 0.92
CA ALA A 164 -6.76 -10.67 0.20
C ALA A 164 -7.79 -9.55 0.44
N ARG A 165 -9.09 -9.88 0.34
CA ARG A 165 -10.19 -8.94 0.61
C ARG A 165 -10.19 -8.47 2.06
N GLU A 166 -9.95 -9.36 3.02
CA GLU A 166 -9.87 -8.99 4.44
C GLU A 166 -8.75 -7.99 4.71
N ARG A 167 -7.57 -8.18 4.09
CA ARG A 167 -6.46 -7.24 4.21
C ARG A 167 -6.76 -5.88 3.58
N GLU A 168 -7.46 -5.86 2.44
CA GLU A 168 -7.89 -4.62 1.79
C GLU A 168 -8.86 -3.83 2.69
N LEU A 169 -9.86 -4.51 3.26
CA LEU A 169 -10.80 -3.89 4.21
C LEU A 169 -10.09 -3.33 5.46
N LEU A 170 -9.11 -4.05 5.99
CA LEU A 170 -8.33 -3.56 7.14
C LEU A 170 -7.47 -2.34 6.78
N ALA A 171 -6.92 -2.29 5.57
CA ALA A 171 -6.16 -1.14 5.09
C ALA A 171 -7.05 0.10 4.92
N GLU A 172 -8.22 -0.06 4.29
CA GLU A 172 -9.21 1.01 4.13
C GLU A 172 -9.67 1.56 5.49
N LEU A 173 -9.88 0.69 6.47
CA LEU A 173 -10.27 1.07 7.82
C LEU A 173 -9.16 1.83 8.55
N GLY A 174 -7.90 1.42 8.37
CA GLY A 174 -6.74 2.15 8.87
C GLY A 174 -6.63 3.56 8.28
N GLU A 175 -6.77 3.71 6.97
CA GLU A 175 -6.76 5.02 6.32
C GLU A 175 -7.90 5.93 6.78
N ALA A 176 -9.10 5.37 6.97
CA ALA A 176 -10.23 6.11 7.49
C ALA A 176 -9.97 6.65 8.91
N GLN A 177 -9.35 5.83 9.78
CA GLN A 177 -8.95 6.26 11.12
C GLN A 177 -7.89 7.35 11.08
N ASP A 178 -6.89 7.24 10.20
CA ASP A 178 -5.85 8.26 10.09
C ASP A 178 -6.40 9.60 9.56
N ARG A 179 -7.35 9.55 8.60
CA ARG A 179 -8.08 10.75 8.15
C ARG A 179 -8.90 11.37 9.29
N GLN A 180 -9.55 10.55 10.11
CA GLN A 180 -10.29 11.05 11.27
C GLN A 180 -9.37 11.75 12.28
N ARG A 181 -8.22 11.13 12.62
CA ARG A 181 -7.23 11.72 13.52
C ARG A 181 -6.66 13.04 12.97
N ALA A 182 -6.41 13.11 11.66
CA ALA A 182 -5.97 14.34 11.02
C ALA A 182 -7.03 15.45 11.11
N ALA A 183 -8.31 15.11 10.91
CA ALA A 183 -9.41 16.05 11.04
C ALA A 183 -9.59 16.56 12.49
N GLU A 184 -9.43 15.70 13.49
CA GLU A 184 -9.47 16.09 14.91
C GLU A 184 -8.34 17.05 15.27
N ARG A 185 -7.11 16.82 14.78
CA ARG A 185 -5.99 17.76 14.96
C ARG A 185 -6.28 19.12 14.33
N ALA A 186 -6.77 19.13 13.08
CA ALA A 186 -7.10 20.37 12.38
C ALA A 186 -8.21 21.18 13.09
N ARG A 187 -9.18 20.49 13.73
CA ARG A 187 -10.19 21.14 14.57
C ARG A 187 -9.59 21.76 15.82
N GLY A 188 -8.72 21.04 16.52
CA GLY A 188 -8.01 21.56 17.69
C GLY A 188 -7.14 22.79 17.36
N GLU A 189 -6.42 22.76 16.24
CA GLU A 189 -5.66 23.92 15.75
C GLU A 189 -6.57 25.11 15.42
N SER A 190 -7.74 24.86 14.81
CA SER A 190 -8.72 25.91 14.50
C SER A 190 -9.29 26.56 15.76
N GLU A 191 -9.58 25.77 16.80
CA GLU A 191 -10.05 26.27 18.10
C GLU A 191 -8.99 27.13 18.79
N GLN A 192 -7.73 26.68 18.80
CA GLN A 192 -6.60 27.45 19.35
C GLN A 192 -6.43 28.79 18.62
N LEU A 193 -6.48 28.80 17.28
CA LEU A 193 -6.39 30.02 16.49
C LEU A 193 -7.55 30.98 16.77
N LEU A 194 -8.76 30.47 17.01
CA LEU A 194 -9.90 31.30 17.38
C LEU A 194 -9.73 31.94 18.76
N GLU A 195 -9.17 31.21 19.73
CA GLU A 195 -8.82 31.75 21.04
C GLU A 195 -7.74 32.84 20.93
N GLU A 196 -6.68 32.60 20.16
CA GLU A 196 -5.64 33.61 19.88
C GLU A 196 -6.21 34.87 19.21
N ILE A 197 -7.12 34.72 18.25
CA ILE A 197 -7.78 35.87 17.62
C ILE A 197 -8.61 36.63 18.66
N ALA A 198 -9.26 35.93 19.60
CA ALA A 198 -10.04 36.56 20.66
C ALA A 198 -9.15 37.35 21.63
N THR A 199 -8.01 36.81 22.05
CA THR A 199 -7.06 37.50 22.93
C THR A 199 -6.47 38.74 22.24
N VAL A 200 -6.00 38.61 21.00
CA VAL A 200 -5.48 39.74 20.21
C VAL A 200 -6.54 40.83 20.01
N LYS A 201 -7.80 40.46 19.77
CA LYS A 201 -8.90 41.44 19.71
C LYS A 201 -9.12 42.17 21.04
N ALA A 202 -9.00 41.46 22.16
CA ALA A 202 -9.12 42.05 23.50
C ALA A 202 -7.98 43.05 23.77
N GLU A 203 -6.74 42.66 23.49
CA GLU A 203 -5.55 43.53 23.62
C GLU A 203 -5.67 44.79 22.75
N ARG A 204 -6.06 44.62 21.48
CA ARG A 204 -6.29 45.75 20.58
C ARG A 204 -7.34 46.72 21.13
N ASN A 205 -8.41 46.20 21.72
CA ASN A 205 -9.46 47.04 22.31
C ASN A 205 -8.93 47.77 23.56
N ALA A 206 -8.16 47.12 24.42
CA ALA A 206 -7.51 47.74 25.59
C ALA A 206 -6.58 48.88 25.17
N LEU A 207 -5.66 48.65 24.22
CA LEU A 207 -4.77 49.68 23.69
C LEU A 207 -5.53 50.87 23.07
N LYS A 208 -6.66 50.61 22.40
CA LYS A 208 -7.51 51.67 21.86
C LYS A 208 -8.11 52.53 22.96
N THR A 209 -8.53 51.93 24.09
CA THR A 209 -9.04 52.67 25.25
C THR A 209 -7.95 53.52 25.91
N GLU A 210 -6.75 52.97 26.10
CA GLU A 210 -5.60 53.70 26.66
C GLU A 210 -5.20 54.89 25.77
N ARG A 211 -5.09 54.66 24.46
CA ARG A 211 -4.80 55.72 23.50
C ARG A 211 -5.84 56.84 23.56
N ASN A 212 -7.12 56.50 23.66
CA ASN A 212 -8.19 57.50 23.77
C ASN A 212 -8.10 58.27 25.10
N ALA A 213 -7.78 57.59 26.21
CA ALA A 213 -7.58 58.23 27.51
C ALA A 213 -6.37 59.18 27.50
N LEU A 214 -5.24 58.77 26.90
CA LEU A 214 -4.06 59.61 26.70
C LEU A 214 -4.37 60.82 25.83
N ARG A 215 -5.10 60.64 24.72
CA ARG A 215 -5.53 61.75 23.85
C ARG A 215 -6.40 62.76 24.61
N LYS A 216 -7.30 62.29 25.46
CA LYS A 216 -8.13 63.16 26.32
C LYS A 216 -7.28 63.92 27.34
N ARG A 217 -6.30 63.25 27.98
CA ARG A 217 -5.35 63.89 28.90
C ARG A 217 -4.50 64.96 28.21
N LEU A 218 -3.96 64.65 27.03
CA LEU A 218 -3.21 65.62 26.23
C LEU A 218 -4.07 66.83 25.83
N GLY A 219 -5.30 66.62 25.36
CA GLY A 219 -6.23 67.72 25.07
C GLY A 219 -6.52 68.61 26.29
N ASN A 220 -6.67 68.00 27.48
CA ASN A 220 -6.83 68.76 28.72
C ASN A 220 -5.59 69.59 29.06
N VAL A 221 -4.39 69.01 28.92
CA VAL A 221 -3.11 69.72 29.12
C VAL A 221 -2.98 70.87 28.13
N GLU A 222 -3.25 70.66 26.84
CA GLU A 222 -3.22 71.70 25.80
C GLU A 222 -4.22 72.83 26.05
N SER A 223 -5.36 72.51 26.66
CA SER A 223 -6.40 73.48 27.01
C SER A 223 -6.09 74.29 28.27
N SER A 224 -5.15 73.86 29.10
CA SER A 224 -4.80 74.54 30.36
C SER A 224 -4.20 75.92 30.10
N THR A 225 -4.61 76.91 30.89
CA THR A 225 -4.13 78.30 30.81
C THR A 225 -2.61 78.38 30.99
N THR A 226 -2.05 77.56 31.87
CA THR A 226 -0.60 77.46 32.12
C THR A 226 0.15 76.93 30.90
N TYR A 227 -0.37 75.91 30.22
CA TYR A 227 0.21 75.38 28.98
C TYR A 227 0.07 76.36 27.81
N ARG A 228 -1.06 77.07 27.69
CA ARG A 228 -1.25 78.12 26.67
C ARG A 228 -0.30 79.31 26.87
N LEU A 229 -0.04 79.70 28.12
CA LEU A 229 0.94 80.73 28.46
C LEU A 229 2.37 80.25 28.17
N ALA A 230 2.75 79.05 28.63
CA ALA A 230 4.07 78.46 28.36
C ALA A 230 4.34 78.27 26.86
N SER A 231 3.34 77.80 26.08
CA SER A 231 3.46 77.63 24.62
C SER A 231 3.47 78.96 23.87
N ARG A 232 2.79 80.00 24.37
CA ARG A 232 2.90 81.39 23.85
C ARG A 232 4.27 81.98 24.15
N LEU A 233 4.81 81.79 25.35
CA LEU A 233 6.15 82.21 25.74
C LEU A 233 7.23 81.48 24.94
N ALA A 234 7.11 80.17 24.71
CA ALA A 234 8.03 79.40 23.87
C ALA A 234 8.00 79.85 22.39
N ARG A 235 6.81 80.12 21.84
CA ARG A 235 6.66 80.70 20.49
C ARG A 235 7.20 82.14 20.41
N GLY A 236 7.02 82.92 21.47
CA GLY A 236 7.58 84.26 21.63
C GLY A 236 9.11 84.24 21.71
N ALA A 237 9.68 83.34 22.51
CA ALA A 237 11.12 83.14 22.63
C ALA A 237 11.76 82.69 21.30
N GLY A 238 11.07 81.85 20.51
CA GLY A 238 11.49 81.49 19.15
C GLY A 238 11.48 82.67 18.16
N LYS A 239 10.53 83.61 18.30
CA LYS A 239 10.51 84.86 17.53
C LYS A 239 11.61 85.83 17.99
N VAL A 240 11.88 85.93 19.29
CA VAL A 240 12.96 86.76 19.85
C VAL A 240 14.33 86.22 19.46
N ARG A 241 14.54 84.90 19.45
CA ARG A 241 15.80 84.27 18.98
C ARG A 241 16.09 84.49 17.50
N ARG A 242 15.08 84.76 16.67
CA ARG A 242 15.27 85.14 15.25
C ARG A 242 15.54 86.64 15.07
N LEU A 243 15.34 87.47 16.09
CA LEU A 243 15.50 88.92 16.05
C LEU A 243 16.77 89.42 16.77
N VAL A 244 17.46 88.56 17.52
CA VAL A 244 18.79 88.88 18.09
C VAL A 244 19.85 88.52 17.04
N PRO A 245 20.52 89.49 16.39
CA PRO A 245 21.67 89.19 15.56
C PRO A 245 22.76 88.58 16.45
N ARG A 246 23.29 87.42 16.05
CA ARG A 246 24.53 86.87 16.60
C ARG A 246 25.62 87.93 16.41
N ARG A 247 25.95 88.68 17.46
CA ARG A 247 27.22 89.42 17.52
C ARG A 247 28.32 88.38 17.68
N SER A 248 29.06 88.18 16.59
CA SER A 248 30.36 87.55 16.56
C SER A 248 31.38 88.48 17.23
N SER A 249 31.98 88.01 18.33
CA SER A 249 33.32 88.35 18.79
C SER A 249 33.76 87.26 19.74
#